data_AF-A0A0R1VS22-F1
#
_entry.id   AF-A0A0R1VS22-F1
#
_cell.length_a   1.000
_cell.length_b   1.000
_cell.length_c   1.000
_cell.angle_alpha   90.00
_cell.angle_beta   90.00
_cell.angle_gamma   90.00
#
_symmetry.space_group_name_H-M   'P 1'
#
loop_
_entity.id
_entity.type
_entity.pdbx_description
1 polymer ?
#
loop_
_entity_poly.entity_id
_entity_poly.type
_entity_poly.pdbx_seq_one_letter_code
_entity_poly.pdbx_strand_id
1 'polypeptide(L)'
;MVLVLGLTRLATQVEPVKASTYGNGAVVTVPKKMQGTWYSYDRDAHDGQKITFGAHTVNGKLIYTQDKNVISDYFNGKIKNQKKFDQVTKNWMSGKTTTMKNDTFYEIDPWVTFEKWSLYRVTPQTINGQKHNILVYTSRYDGGNYYRSKKLAKQMKDYKFEKVNYTM
;
A
#
# COMPACT_ATOMS: atom_id res chain seq x y z
N MET A 1 48.99 12.99 -35.83
CA MET A 1 48.18 13.86 -34.96
C MET A 1 46.74 13.39 -35.10
N VAL A 2 46.22 12.64 -34.13
CA VAL A 2 44.84 12.13 -34.15
C VAL A 2 44.15 12.71 -32.92
N LEU A 3 43.20 13.62 -33.16
CA LEU A 3 42.33 14.16 -32.13
C LEU A 3 41.38 13.05 -31.66
N VAL A 4 41.59 12.54 -30.46
CA VAL A 4 40.58 11.75 -29.74
C VAL A 4 39.64 12.75 -29.09
N LEU A 5 38.50 13.01 -29.74
CA LEU A 5 37.41 13.79 -29.16
C LEU A 5 36.82 13.00 -28.00
N GLY A 6 36.96 13.56 -26.79
CA GLY A 6 36.49 12.98 -25.55
C GLY A 6 34.98 12.72 -25.58
N LEU A 7 34.60 11.48 -25.27
CA LEU A 7 33.25 11.10 -24.88
C LEU A 7 32.89 11.83 -23.58
N THR A 8 32.21 12.97 -23.69
CA THR A 8 31.52 13.58 -22.57
C THR A 8 30.41 12.64 -22.12
N ARG A 9 30.65 11.98 -20.97
CA ARG A 9 29.61 11.32 -20.18
C ARG A 9 28.55 12.38 -19.84
N LEU A 10 27.39 12.31 -20.49
CA LEU A 10 26.19 12.96 -20.01
C LEU A 10 25.83 12.29 -18.68
N ALA A 11 26.30 12.87 -17.58
CA ALA A 11 25.73 12.59 -16.27
C ALA A 11 24.27 13.05 -16.35
N THR A 12 23.35 12.11 -16.45
CA THR A 12 21.93 12.37 -16.22
C THR A 12 21.80 12.79 -14.76
N GLN A 13 21.87 14.09 -14.53
CA GLN A 13 21.40 14.72 -13.31
C GLN A 13 19.92 14.37 -13.20
N VAL A 14 19.60 13.37 -12.39
CA VAL A 14 18.23 13.15 -11.95
C VAL A 14 17.92 14.35 -11.06
N GLU A 15 17.10 15.27 -11.57
CA GLU A 15 16.64 16.41 -10.79
C GLU A 15 16.05 15.91 -9.47
N PRO A 16 16.39 16.52 -8.32
CA PRO A 16 15.78 16.16 -7.06
C PRO A 16 14.30 16.47 -7.16
N VAL A 17 13.45 15.44 -7.10
CA VAL A 17 12.00 15.59 -7.03
C VAL A 17 11.71 16.49 -5.84
N LYS A 18 11.37 17.76 -6.10
CA LYS A 18 10.86 18.66 -5.07
C LYS A 18 9.73 17.91 -4.37
N ALA A 19 9.82 17.74 -3.05
CA ALA A 19 8.68 17.32 -2.26
C ALA A 19 7.51 18.22 -2.68
N SER A 20 6.46 17.61 -3.23
CA SER A 20 5.35 18.34 -3.81
C SER A 20 4.66 19.20 -2.74
N THR A 21 3.91 20.21 -3.18
CA THR A 21 3.19 21.17 -2.33
C THR A 21 2.32 20.52 -1.23
N TYR A 22 1.90 19.27 -1.41
CA TYR A 22 1.03 18.54 -0.50
C TYR A 22 1.70 17.31 0.13
N GLY A 23 3.02 17.21 -0.01
CA GLY A 23 3.87 16.17 0.60
C GLY A 23 3.77 14.78 -0.04
N ASN A 24 3.24 14.69 -1.26
CA ASN A 24 3.33 13.49 -2.09
C ASN A 24 4.69 13.39 -2.79
N GLY A 25 5.29 12.21 -2.74
CA GLY A 25 6.46 11.85 -3.52
C GLY A 25 6.07 11.06 -4.77
N ALA A 26 6.82 9.99 -5.04
CA ALA A 26 6.61 9.13 -6.19
C ALA A 26 5.28 8.36 -6.11
N VAL A 27 4.69 8.08 -7.27
CA VAL A 27 3.57 7.14 -7.38
C VAL A 27 4.08 5.74 -7.07
N VAL A 28 3.41 5.04 -6.15
CA VAL A 28 3.79 3.69 -5.74
C VAL A 28 3.27 2.68 -6.76
N THR A 29 4.09 1.68 -7.08
CA THR A 29 3.68 0.56 -7.94
C THR A 29 3.29 -0.64 -7.08
N VAL A 30 2.04 -1.09 -7.20
CA VAL A 30 1.54 -2.29 -6.54
C VAL A 30 2.03 -3.53 -7.31
N PRO A 31 2.55 -4.57 -6.64
CA PRO A 31 3.01 -5.79 -7.32
C PRO A 31 1.90 -6.48 -8.10
N LYS A 32 2.23 -7.03 -9.27
CA LYS A 32 1.27 -7.75 -10.13
C LYS A 32 0.46 -8.82 -9.38
N LYS A 33 1.08 -9.58 -8.46
CA LYS A 33 0.41 -10.62 -7.68
C LYS A 33 -0.73 -10.10 -6.80
N MET A 34 -0.64 -8.84 -6.37
CA MET A 34 -1.60 -8.15 -5.49
C MET A 34 -2.67 -7.39 -6.27
N GLN A 35 -2.39 -7.01 -7.53
CA GLN A 35 -3.34 -6.30 -8.39
C GLN A 35 -4.62 -7.09 -8.66
N GLY A 36 -5.73 -6.40 -8.86
CA GLY A 36 -7.08 -6.93 -9.05
C GLY A 36 -7.91 -6.92 -7.78
N THR A 37 -9.10 -7.50 -7.86
CA THR A 37 -10.07 -7.51 -6.75
C THR A 37 -9.88 -8.70 -5.83
N TRP A 38 -10.08 -8.45 -4.54
CA TRP A 38 -10.05 -9.41 -3.46
C TRP A 38 -11.27 -9.21 -2.57
N TYR A 39 -11.78 -10.30 -2.01
CA TYR A 39 -12.98 -10.33 -1.19
C TYR A 39 -12.67 -10.92 0.18
N SER A 40 -13.21 -10.33 1.23
CA SER A 40 -13.16 -10.89 2.59
C SER A 40 -14.57 -10.93 3.19
N TYR A 41 -14.78 -11.88 4.08
CA TYR A 41 -15.93 -11.92 4.97
C TYR A 41 -15.50 -12.03 6.44
N ASP A 42 -14.19 -11.91 6.69
CA ASP A 42 -13.62 -11.94 8.03
C ASP A 42 -14.10 -10.70 8.79
N ARG A 43 -14.45 -10.88 10.06
CA ARG A 43 -14.81 -9.78 10.95
C ARG A 43 -13.68 -8.75 11.09
N ASP A 44 -12.45 -9.24 11.04
CA ASP A 44 -11.22 -8.50 11.35
C ASP A 44 -10.57 -7.92 10.07
N ALA A 45 -11.24 -7.96 8.93
CA ALA A 45 -10.77 -7.35 7.69
C ALA A 45 -11.29 -5.89 7.59
N HIS A 46 -10.46 -4.92 8.00
CA HIS A 46 -10.90 -3.53 8.21
C HIS A 46 -11.14 -2.68 6.97
N ASP A 47 -10.70 -3.12 5.79
CA ASP A 47 -10.97 -2.42 4.51
C ASP A 47 -12.25 -2.91 3.82
N GLY A 48 -13.11 -3.58 4.59
CA GLY A 48 -14.43 -4.03 4.18
C GLY A 48 -14.40 -5.33 3.39
N GLN A 49 -15.56 -5.72 2.85
CA GLN A 49 -15.72 -7.03 2.18
C GLN A 49 -15.01 -7.13 0.83
N LYS A 50 -14.44 -6.03 0.32
CA LYS A 50 -13.84 -5.95 -1.01
C LYS A 50 -12.76 -4.88 -1.07
N ILE A 51 -11.59 -5.26 -1.60
CA ILE A 51 -10.50 -4.34 -1.92
C ILE A 51 -10.00 -4.60 -3.34
N THR A 52 -9.67 -3.54 -4.07
CA THR A 52 -9.16 -3.65 -5.45
C THR A 52 -7.87 -2.87 -5.60
N PHE A 53 -6.81 -3.53 -6.04
CA PHE A 53 -5.55 -2.88 -6.31
C PHE A 53 -5.35 -2.71 -7.81
N GLY A 54 -5.13 -1.49 -8.28
CA GLY A 54 -4.59 -1.21 -9.61
C GLY A 54 -3.07 -1.21 -9.59
N ALA A 55 -2.44 -0.90 -10.72
CA ALA A 55 -0.99 -0.76 -10.79
C ALA A 55 -0.46 0.33 -9.84
N HIS A 56 -1.25 1.38 -9.62
CA HIS A 56 -0.89 2.57 -8.82
C HIS A 56 -1.99 3.02 -7.87
N THR A 57 -3.02 2.18 -7.67
CA THR A 57 -4.23 2.56 -6.95
C THR A 57 -4.69 1.49 -5.97
N VAL A 58 -5.41 1.91 -4.94
CA VAL A 58 -6.25 1.05 -4.11
C VAL A 58 -7.67 1.62 -4.08
N ASN A 59 -8.66 0.80 -4.40
CA ASN A 59 -10.07 1.21 -4.56
C ASN A 59 -10.24 2.46 -5.44
N GLY A 60 -9.42 2.59 -6.48
CA GLY A 60 -9.43 3.72 -7.41
C GLY A 60 -8.68 4.98 -6.94
N LYS A 61 -8.16 5.00 -5.72
CA LYS A 61 -7.37 6.10 -5.16
C LYS A 61 -5.88 5.93 -5.45
N LEU A 62 -5.20 6.99 -5.86
CA LEU A 62 -3.77 6.95 -6.17
C LEU A 62 -2.92 6.77 -4.92
N ILE A 63 -1.89 5.94 -5.03
CA ILE A 63 -0.95 5.67 -3.94
C ILE A 63 0.34 6.44 -4.19
N TYR A 64 0.74 7.25 -3.23
CA TYR A 64 1.99 8.01 -3.26
C TYR A 64 2.87 7.64 -2.07
N THR A 65 4.19 7.79 -2.23
CA THR A 65 5.03 7.92 -1.04
C THR A 65 4.68 9.23 -0.33
N GLN A 66 4.74 9.21 1.00
CA GLN A 66 4.35 10.36 1.81
C GLN A 66 5.56 10.92 2.56
N ASP A 67 5.71 12.25 2.53
CA ASP A 67 6.63 12.94 3.41
C ASP A 67 6.22 12.71 4.88
N LYS A 68 7.18 12.23 5.69
CA LYS A 68 6.99 11.90 7.11
C LYS A 68 6.41 13.04 7.95
N ASN A 69 6.59 14.29 7.53
CA ASN A 69 6.13 15.45 8.27
C ASN A 69 4.65 15.78 8.02
N VAL A 70 4.05 15.32 6.91
CA VAL A 70 2.67 15.69 6.51
C VAL A 70 1.66 15.39 7.60
N ILE A 71 1.75 14.21 8.21
CA ILE A 71 0.82 13.78 9.26
C ILE A 71 0.95 14.69 10.49
N SER A 72 2.19 14.93 10.93
CA SER A 72 2.46 15.81 12.08
C SER A 72 2.02 17.24 11.81
N ASP A 73 2.34 17.79 10.64
CA ASP A 73 1.95 19.15 10.27
C ASP A 73 0.43 19.29 10.16
N TYR A 74 -0.27 18.27 9.66
CA TYR A 74 -1.73 18.25 9.61
C TYR A 74 -2.33 18.31 11.02
N PHE A 75 -1.93 17.40 11.91
CA PHE A 75 -2.50 17.34 13.26
C PHE A 75 -2.11 18.52 14.15
N ASN A 76 -0.98 19.18 13.86
CA ASN A 76 -0.55 20.39 14.57
C ASN A 76 -1.04 21.69 13.90
N GLY A 77 -1.89 21.63 12.87
CA GLY A 77 -2.43 22.82 12.20
C GLY A 77 -1.40 23.64 11.43
N LYS A 78 -0.29 23.03 11.00
CA LYS A 78 0.81 23.68 10.27
C LYS A 78 0.66 23.62 8.74
N ILE A 79 -0.33 22.88 8.24
CA ILE A 79 -0.62 22.82 6.80
C ILE A 79 -1.14 24.18 6.31
N LYS A 80 -0.36 24.78 5.40
CA LYS A 80 -0.78 26.02 4.73
C LYS A 80 -1.97 25.73 3.82
N ASN A 81 -2.98 26.60 3.88
CA ASN A 81 -4.19 26.49 3.05
C ASN A 81 -4.89 25.12 3.17
N GLN A 82 -5.20 24.73 4.41
CA GLN A 82 -5.83 23.45 4.78
C GLN A 82 -6.97 23.03 3.84
N LYS A 83 -7.90 23.94 3.53
CA LYS A 83 -9.04 23.65 2.63
C LYS A 83 -8.59 23.14 1.26
N LYS A 84 -7.54 23.74 0.70
CA LYS A 84 -6.99 23.31 -0.60
C LYS A 84 -6.26 21.99 -0.48
N PHE A 85 -5.49 21.79 0.59
CA PHE A 85 -4.85 20.51 0.90
C PHE A 85 -5.90 19.40 0.93
N ASP A 86 -6.94 19.53 1.75
CA ASP A 86 -8.01 18.51 1.89
C ASP A 86 -8.68 18.20 0.55
N GLN A 87 -8.97 19.24 -0.24
CA GLN A 87 -9.59 19.07 -1.55
C GLN A 87 -8.73 18.23 -2.51
N VAL A 88 -7.42 18.46 -2.52
CA VAL A 88 -6.48 17.80 -3.42
C VAL A 88 -6.19 16.38 -2.96
N THR A 89 -5.99 16.18 -1.66
CA THR A 89 -5.48 14.91 -1.11
C THR A 89 -6.57 13.91 -0.72
N LYS A 90 -7.87 14.29 -0.77
CA LYS A 90 -9.00 13.41 -0.39
C LYS A 90 -9.03 12.03 -1.07
N ASN A 91 -8.45 11.92 -2.26
CA ASN A 91 -8.42 10.70 -3.07
C ASN A 91 -7.02 10.08 -3.15
N TRP A 92 -6.11 10.46 -2.25
CA TRP A 92 -4.78 9.90 -2.16
C TRP A 92 -4.68 8.91 -1.02
N MET A 93 -3.72 8.00 -1.17
CA MET A 93 -3.32 7.01 -0.19
C MET A 93 -1.82 7.11 -0.03
N SER A 94 -1.33 6.89 1.18
CA SER A 94 0.11 6.71 1.41
C SER A 94 0.48 5.26 1.10
N GLY A 95 1.68 5.03 0.60
CA GLY A 95 2.19 3.70 0.31
C GLY A 95 3.67 3.58 0.60
N LYS A 96 4.06 2.51 1.29
CA LYS A 96 5.46 2.12 1.51
C LYS A 96 5.57 0.62 1.74
N THR A 97 6.79 0.11 1.74
CA THR A 97 7.07 -1.26 2.17
C THR A 97 7.48 -1.26 3.64
N THR A 98 6.92 -2.18 4.41
CA THR A 98 7.20 -2.35 5.84
C THR A 98 7.56 -3.81 6.11
N THR A 99 8.62 -4.05 6.86
CA THR A 99 9.05 -5.41 7.23
C THR A 99 8.67 -5.69 8.68
N MET A 100 8.04 -6.84 8.91
CA MET A 100 7.60 -7.28 10.23
C MET A 100 7.74 -8.80 10.35
N LYS A 101 8.34 -9.29 11.43
CA LYS A 101 8.51 -10.74 11.70
C LYS A 101 9.07 -11.50 10.47
N ASN A 102 10.05 -10.91 9.78
CA ASN A 102 10.69 -11.41 8.54
C ASN A 102 9.79 -11.46 7.28
N ASP A 103 8.55 -10.98 7.35
CA ASP A 103 7.67 -10.79 6.20
C ASP A 103 7.74 -9.34 5.71
N THR A 104 7.76 -9.15 4.38
CA THR A 104 7.59 -7.83 3.75
C THR A 104 6.14 -7.58 3.39
N PHE A 105 5.60 -6.46 3.87
CA PHE A 105 4.24 -6.01 3.63
C PHE A 105 4.24 -4.71 2.82
N TYR A 106 3.15 -4.49 2.09
CA TYR A 106 2.80 -3.22 1.48
C TYR A 106 1.86 -2.49 2.46
N GLU A 107 2.40 -1.48 3.13
CA GLU A 107 1.62 -0.61 4.00
C GLU A 107 0.93 0.43 3.12
N ILE A 108 -0.41 0.43 3.13
CA ILE A 108 -1.21 1.34 2.33
C ILE A 108 -2.30 1.94 3.20
N ASP A 109 -2.15 3.21 3.55
CA ASP A 109 -3.02 3.89 4.50
C ASP A 109 -3.71 5.11 3.87
N PRO A 110 -4.81 5.61 4.45
CA PRO A 110 -5.37 6.91 4.07
C PRO A 110 -4.29 8.00 4.13
N TRP A 111 -4.34 8.96 3.20
CA TRP A 111 -3.34 10.02 3.13
C TRP A 111 -3.11 10.72 4.47
N VAL A 112 -4.17 11.08 5.20
CA VAL A 112 -4.04 11.57 6.57
C VAL A 112 -4.76 10.61 7.48
N THR A 113 -4.00 9.90 8.30
CA THR A 113 -4.53 9.03 9.35
C THR A 113 -3.58 9.01 10.54
N PHE A 114 -4.14 8.73 11.72
CA PHE A 114 -3.35 8.26 12.84
C PHE A 114 -3.09 6.76 12.68
N GLU A 115 -1.87 6.33 12.96
CA GLU A 115 -1.35 4.95 13.06
C GLU A 115 -2.32 3.80 12.71
N LYS A 116 -2.63 3.60 11.42
CA LYS A 116 -3.47 2.48 10.98
C LYS A 116 -2.68 1.19 10.73
N TRP A 117 -1.47 1.31 10.17
CA TRP A 117 -0.62 0.16 9.84
C TRP A 117 -1.37 -0.86 8.97
N SER A 118 -2.02 -0.43 7.90
CA SER A 118 -2.77 -1.35 7.03
C SER A 118 -1.79 -2.13 6.14
N LEU A 119 -1.35 -3.29 6.62
CA LEU A 119 -0.28 -4.08 6.02
C LEU A 119 -0.85 -5.21 5.14
N TYR A 120 -0.45 -5.21 3.87
CA TYR A 120 -0.91 -6.17 2.88
C TYR A 120 0.22 -7.04 2.35
N ARG A 121 -0.02 -8.36 2.23
CA ARG A 121 0.87 -9.24 1.46
C ARG A 121 0.11 -10.37 0.80
N VAL A 122 0.61 -10.80 -0.35
CA VAL A 122 0.10 -12.01 -1.01
C VAL A 122 0.94 -13.21 -0.62
N THR A 123 0.29 -14.24 -0.07
CA THR A 123 0.90 -15.51 0.31
C THR A 123 0.17 -16.69 -0.35
N PRO A 124 0.88 -17.68 -0.91
CA PRO A 124 0.28 -18.90 -1.40
C PRO A 124 -0.14 -19.81 -0.24
N GLN A 125 -1.34 -20.38 -0.31
CA GLN A 125 -1.89 -21.33 0.64
C GLN A 125 -2.50 -22.52 -0.09
N THR A 126 -2.54 -23.68 0.56
CA THR A 126 -3.29 -24.84 0.07
C THR A 126 -4.66 -24.88 0.73
N ILE A 127 -5.73 -24.83 -0.06
CA ILE A 127 -7.11 -24.90 0.41
C ILE A 127 -7.80 -26.02 -0.38
N ASN A 128 -8.38 -27.00 0.31
CA ASN A 128 -9.03 -28.16 -0.31
C ASN A 128 -8.11 -28.88 -1.34
N GLY A 129 -6.82 -29.01 -1.01
CA GLY A 129 -5.82 -29.67 -1.88
C GLY A 129 -5.34 -28.83 -3.08
N GLN A 130 -5.87 -27.62 -3.28
CA GLN A 130 -5.48 -26.73 -4.38
C GLN A 130 -4.68 -25.53 -3.87
N LYS A 131 -3.72 -25.06 -4.68
CA LYS A 131 -2.94 -23.86 -4.37
C LYS A 131 -3.74 -22.60 -4.73
N HIS A 132 -3.91 -21.71 -3.76
CA HIS A 132 -4.54 -20.42 -3.92
C HIS A 132 -3.61 -19.32 -3.40
N ASN A 133 -3.55 -18.19 -4.11
CA ASN A 133 -3.01 -16.97 -3.51
C ASN A 133 -4.10 -16.33 -2.66
N ILE A 134 -3.76 -16.00 -1.41
CA ILE A 134 -4.57 -15.17 -0.54
C ILE A 134 -3.87 -13.82 -0.35
N LEU A 135 -4.65 -12.78 -0.11
CA LEU A 135 -4.15 -11.50 0.35
C LEU A 135 -4.36 -11.44 1.86
N VAL A 136 -3.27 -11.48 2.60
CA VAL A 136 -3.27 -11.26 4.05
C VAL A 136 -3.32 -9.77 4.30
N TYR A 137 -4.24 -9.39 5.17
CA TYR A 137 -4.29 -8.10 5.83
C TYR A 137 -3.89 -8.28 7.29
N THR A 138 -3.03 -7.42 7.78
CA THR A 138 -2.66 -7.34 9.19
C THR A 138 -2.54 -5.87 9.58
N SER A 139 -2.84 -5.57 10.82
CA SER A 139 -2.63 -4.29 11.46
C SER A 139 -2.10 -4.49 12.87
N ARG A 140 -1.99 -3.39 13.61
CA ARG A 140 -1.66 -3.45 15.03
C ARG A 140 -2.70 -4.22 15.85
N TYR A 141 -3.97 -4.23 15.44
CA TYR A 141 -5.09 -4.68 16.28
C TYR A 141 -5.79 -5.92 15.74
N ASP A 142 -5.71 -6.17 14.44
CA ASP A 142 -6.56 -7.11 13.72
C ASP A 142 -5.85 -7.62 12.47
N GLY A 143 -6.41 -8.68 11.90
CA GLY A 143 -5.91 -9.22 10.64
C GLY A 143 -6.88 -10.22 10.06
N GLY A 144 -6.85 -10.37 8.74
CA GLY A 144 -7.79 -11.20 8.02
C GLY A 144 -7.28 -11.61 6.66
N ASN A 145 -8.07 -12.44 5.99
CA ASN A 145 -7.75 -12.96 4.68
C ASN A 145 -8.73 -12.43 3.64
N TYR A 146 -8.19 -12.09 2.47
CA TYR A 146 -8.97 -11.87 1.28
C TYR A 146 -8.64 -12.89 0.21
N TYR A 147 -9.64 -13.21 -0.60
CA TYR A 147 -9.61 -14.23 -1.64
C TYR A 147 -10.05 -13.66 -2.97
N ARG A 148 -9.55 -14.21 -4.07
CA ARG A 148 -9.97 -13.81 -5.42
C ARG A 148 -11.44 -14.12 -5.72
N SER A 149 -11.95 -15.21 -5.15
CA SER A 149 -13.34 -15.64 -5.34
C SER A 149 -14.21 -15.22 -4.15
N LYS A 150 -15.31 -14.54 -4.43
CA LYS A 150 -16.34 -14.21 -3.43
C LYS A 150 -16.92 -15.46 -2.77
N LYS A 151 -17.10 -16.55 -3.52
CA LYS A 151 -17.59 -17.83 -2.99
C LYS A 151 -16.58 -18.42 -1.99
N LEU A 152 -15.30 -18.43 -2.34
CA LEU A 152 -14.25 -18.92 -1.46
C LEU A 152 -14.12 -18.05 -0.20
N ALA A 153 -14.20 -16.72 -0.34
CA ALA A 153 -14.16 -15.81 0.80
C ALA A 153 -15.29 -16.08 1.81
N LYS A 154 -16.51 -16.41 1.34
CA LYS A 154 -17.61 -16.79 2.23
C LYS A 154 -17.35 -18.13 2.92
N GLN A 155 -16.80 -19.10 2.19
CA GLN A 155 -16.48 -20.42 2.73
C GLN A 155 -15.39 -20.35 3.80
N MET A 156 -14.40 -19.49 3.59
CA MET A 156 -13.23 -19.34 4.47
C MET A 156 -13.39 -18.22 5.51
N LYS A 157 -14.62 -17.75 5.73
CA LYS A 157 -14.92 -16.67 6.66
C LYS A 157 -14.32 -16.95 8.04
N ASP A 158 -13.60 -15.96 8.56
CA ASP A 158 -12.95 -15.96 9.88
C ASP A 158 -11.89 -17.06 10.07
N TYR A 159 -11.54 -17.80 9.01
CA TYR A 159 -10.50 -18.84 9.07
C TYR A 159 -9.11 -18.21 9.15
N LYS A 160 -8.25 -18.71 10.04
CA LYS A 160 -6.85 -18.28 10.19
C LYS A 160 -5.90 -19.40 9.82
N PHE A 161 -4.90 -19.08 9.00
CA PHE A 161 -3.82 -20.01 8.67
C PHE A 161 -2.75 -19.97 9.76
N GLU A 162 -2.39 -21.12 10.33
CA GLU A 162 -1.43 -21.22 11.46
C GLU A 162 -0.07 -20.58 11.16
N LYS A 163 0.37 -20.60 9.91
CA LYS A 163 1.68 -20.09 9.46
C LYS A 163 1.64 -18.63 9.02
N VAL A 164 0.56 -17.90 9.32
CA VAL A 164 0.40 -16.49 8.95
C VAL A 164 0.33 -15.63 10.21
N ASN A 165 1.20 -14.63 10.27
CA ASN A 165 1.18 -13.60 11.31
C ASN A 165 0.06 -12.59 11.02
N TYR A 166 -1.03 -12.67 11.78
CA TYR A 166 -2.21 -11.78 11.64
C TYR A 166 -2.18 -10.54 12.53
N THR A 167 -1.19 -10.42 13.40
CA THR A 167 -1.02 -9.26 14.26
C THR A 167 0.46 -8.89 14.38
N MET A 168 0.70 -7.61 14.63
CA MET A 168 2.03 -7.09 14.95
C MET A 168 2.61 -7.73 16.21
#